data_AF-A0AAU4EKY9-F1
#
_entry.id   AF-A0AAU4EKY9-F1
#
_cell.length_a   1.000
_cell.length_b   1.000
_cell.length_c   1.000
_cell.angle_alpha   90.00
_cell.angle_beta   90.00
_cell.angle_gamma   90.00
#
_symmetry.space_group_name_H-M   'P 1'
#
loop_
_entity.id
_entity.type
_entity.pdbx_description
1 polymer ?
#
loop_
_entity_poly.entity_id
_entity_poly.type
_entity_poly.pdbx_seq_one_letter_code
_entity_poly.pdbx_strand_id
1 'polypeptide(L)'
;MGEENRDTLVLQARSALIMAALRRSIVTYKELGFAIGLKDIQLRNEMPRVLEALAKACYDATEPPLTALVVNTQTGKPGSGRHGDGEPWHADVQRVFRYRAARG
;
A
#
# COMPACT_ATOMS: atom_id res chain seq x y z
N MET A 1 2.59 -17.67 11.13
CA MET A 1 2.86 -16.24 11.43
C MET A 1 1.76 -15.80 12.38
N GLY A 2 2.11 -15.39 13.60
CA GLY A 2 1.12 -14.90 14.58
C GLY A 2 0.53 -13.56 14.16
N GLU A 3 -0.66 -13.22 14.67
CA GLU A 3 -1.36 -11.95 14.38
C GLU A 3 -0.49 -10.71 14.69
N GLU A 4 0.24 -10.72 15.81
CA GLU A 4 1.14 -9.63 16.23
C GLU A 4 2.25 -9.31 15.20
N ASN A 5 2.74 -10.33 14.50
CA ASN A 5 3.75 -10.15 13.46
C ASN A 5 3.13 -9.52 12.20
N ARG A 6 1.85 -9.78 11.92
CA ARG A 6 1.14 -9.18 10.78
C ARG A 6 0.81 -7.71 11.04
N ASP A 7 0.36 -7.36 12.25
CA ASP A 7 0.10 -5.96 12.60
C ASP A 7 1.36 -5.10 12.50
N THR A 8 2.50 -5.65 12.93
CA THR A 8 3.81 -5.00 12.76
C THR A 8 4.13 -4.76 11.27
N LEU A 9 3.92 -5.76 10.41
CA LEU A 9 4.12 -5.63 8.97
C LEU A 9 3.18 -4.59 8.34
N VAL A 10 1.91 -4.53 8.77
CA VAL A 10 0.93 -3.55 8.31
C VAL A 10 1.36 -2.14 8.72
N LEU A 11 1.84 -1.96 9.96
CA LEU A 11 2.32 -0.67 10.46
C LEU A 11 3.57 -0.18 9.71
N GLN A 12 4.51 -1.09 9.43
CA GLN A 12 5.70 -0.82 8.62
C GLN A 12 5.31 -0.47 7.19
N ALA A 13 4.40 -1.24 6.57
CA ALA A 13 3.92 -0.97 5.22
C ALA A 13 3.23 0.39 5.13
N ARG A 14 2.39 0.72 6.11
CA ARG A 14 1.74 2.04 6.22
C ARG A 14 2.77 3.16 6.27
N SER A 15 3.78 3.02 7.12
CA SER A 15 4.83 4.04 7.28
C SER A 15 5.62 4.24 6.00
N ALA A 16 6.03 3.15 5.34
CA ALA A 16 6.73 3.19 4.05
C ALA A 16 5.89 3.87 2.97
N LEU A 17 4.59 3.57 2.89
CA LEU A 17 3.68 4.14 1.90
C LEU A 17 3.35 5.60 2.17
N ILE A 18 3.25 6.01 3.44
CA ILE A 18 3.11 7.43 3.79
C ILE A 18 4.36 8.22 3.35
N MET A 19 5.56 7.69 3.58
CA MET A 19 6.80 8.32 3.13
C MET A 19 6.87 8.41 1.60
N ALA A 20 6.44 7.36 0.89
CA ALA A 20 6.31 7.40 -0.57
C ALA A 20 5.30 8.45 -1.03
N ALA A 21 4.15 8.56 -0.35
CA ALA A 21 3.12 9.55 -0.64
C ALA A 21 3.63 10.99 -0.50
N LEU A 22 4.34 11.28 0.60
CA LEU A 22 4.95 12.60 0.85
C LEU A 22 5.98 12.97 -0.23
N ARG A 23 6.72 11.97 -0.74
CA ARG A 23 7.67 12.14 -1.85
C ARG A 23 7.03 12.09 -3.23
N ARG A 24 5.70 11.97 -3.33
CA ARG A 24 4.96 11.76 -4.59
C ARG A 24 5.51 10.61 -5.43
N SER A 25 5.97 9.55 -4.76
CA SER A 25 6.55 8.37 -5.39
C SER A 25 5.60 7.17 -5.27
N ILE A 26 5.64 6.29 -6.28
CA ILE A 26 5.00 4.98 -6.26
C ILE A 26 6.06 3.92 -5.94
N VAL A 27 5.64 2.84 -5.28
CA VAL A 27 6.54 1.74 -4.90
C VAL A 27 6.05 0.44 -5.50
N THR A 28 6.96 -0.48 -5.75
CA THR A 28 6.59 -1.78 -6.28
C THR A 28 6.31 -2.78 -5.16
N TYR A 29 5.59 -3.86 -5.46
CA TYR A 29 5.41 -4.99 -4.53
C TYR A 29 6.74 -5.50 -3.96
N LYS A 30 7.79 -5.54 -4.79
CA LYS A 30 9.12 -5.98 -4.38
C LYS A 30 9.79 -4.99 -3.44
N GLU A 31 9.75 -3.70 -3.76
CA GLU A 31 10.34 -2.65 -2.91
C GLU A 31 9.63 -2.54 -1.57
N LEU A 32 8.30 -2.58 -1.57
CA LEU A 32 7.51 -2.59 -0.34
C LEU A 32 7.83 -3.84 0.50
N GLY A 33 7.89 -5.01 -0.15
CA GLY A 33 8.29 -6.26 0.46
C GLY A 33 9.63 -6.18 1.17
N PHE A 34 10.63 -5.66 0.46
CA PHE A 34 11.96 -5.47 1.00
C PHE A 34 11.97 -4.49 2.18
N ALA A 35 11.21 -3.40 2.09
CA ALA A 35 11.10 -2.39 3.14
C ALA A 35 10.48 -2.92 4.45
N ILE A 36 9.59 -3.91 4.36
CA ILE A 36 8.95 -4.55 5.53
C ILE A 36 9.57 -5.91 5.88
N GLY A 37 10.70 -6.27 5.28
CA GLY A 37 11.43 -7.50 5.59
C GLY A 37 10.82 -8.78 5.01
N LEU A 38 9.86 -8.70 4.08
CA LEU A 38 9.32 -9.86 3.36
C LEU A 38 10.17 -10.20 2.13
N LYS A 39 10.54 -11.47 1.99
CA LYS A 39 11.32 -11.98 0.84
C LYS A 39 10.65 -13.20 0.20
N ASP A 40 10.90 -13.38 -1.09
CA ASP A 40 10.57 -14.58 -1.89
C ASP A 40 9.14 -15.09 -1.70
N ILE A 41 8.97 -16.28 -1.12
CA ILE A 41 7.68 -16.96 -0.95
C ILE A 41 6.80 -16.21 0.06
N GLN A 42 7.40 -15.62 1.10
CA GLN A 42 6.67 -14.83 2.09
C GLN A 42 6.10 -13.55 1.47
N LEU A 43 6.84 -12.94 0.54
CA LEU A 43 6.34 -11.80 -0.21
C LEU A 43 5.06 -12.17 -0.98
N ARG A 44 5.05 -13.32 -1.66
CA ARG A 44 3.89 -13.73 -2.45
C ARG A 44 2.66 -14.07 -1.60
N ASN A 45 2.88 -14.71 -0.45
CA ASN A 45 1.79 -15.23 0.38
C ASN A 45 1.26 -14.20 1.40
N GLU A 46 2.14 -13.38 1.99
CA GLU A 46 1.74 -12.46 3.07
C GLU A 46 1.47 -11.04 2.56
N MET A 47 2.09 -10.59 1.47
CA MET A 47 1.85 -9.23 0.95
C MET A 47 0.38 -8.96 0.60
N PRO A 48 -0.36 -9.87 -0.06
CA PRO A 48 -1.79 -9.65 -0.30
C PRO A 48 -2.58 -9.43 1.00
N ARG A 49 -2.27 -10.20 2.05
CA ARG A 49 -2.92 -10.10 3.37
C ARG A 49 -2.59 -8.80 4.08
N VAL A 50 -1.31 -8.38 4.03
CA VAL A 50 -0.85 -7.11 4.59
C VAL A 50 -1.52 -5.93 3.89
N LEU A 51 -1.59 -5.96 2.55
CA LEU A 51 -2.25 -4.92 1.78
C LEU A 51 -3.76 -4.87 2.00
N GLU A 52 -4.42 -6.02 2.14
CA GLU A 52 -5.84 -6.08 2.46
C GLU A 52 -6.13 -5.49 3.85
N ALA A 53 -5.35 -5.87 4.87
CA ALA A 53 -5.44 -5.30 6.21
C ALA A 53 -5.15 -3.79 6.22
N LEU A 54 -4.15 -3.33 5.45
CA LEU A 54 -3.84 -1.91 5.30
C LEU A 54 -4.97 -1.15 4.60
N ALA A 55 -5.53 -1.71 3.52
CA ALA A 55 -6.66 -1.11 2.82
C ALA A 55 -7.88 -0.97 3.74
N LYS A 56 -8.16 -2.00 4.54
CA LYS A 56 -9.18 -1.96 5.58
C LYS A 56 -8.90 -0.88 6.62
N ALA A 57 -7.68 -0.79 7.13
CA ALA A 57 -7.31 0.25 8.09
C ALA A 57 -7.45 1.68 7.51
N CYS A 58 -7.12 1.88 6.23
CA CYS A 58 -7.34 3.17 5.55
C CYS A 58 -8.84 3.47 5.42
N TYR A 59 -9.64 2.47 5.02
CA TYR A 59 -11.09 2.60 4.90
C TYR A 59 -11.74 2.94 6.24
N ASP A 60 -11.40 2.20 7.30
CA ASP A 60 -11.93 2.42 8.66
C ASP A 60 -11.52 3.81 9.20
N ALA A 61 -10.38 4.33 8.78
CA ALA A 61 -9.91 5.68 9.11
C ALA A 61 -10.43 6.79 8.16
N THR A 62 -11.29 6.46 7.19
CA THR A 62 -11.77 7.38 6.14
C THR A 62 -10.60 8.06 5.38
N GLU A 63 -9.49 7.33 5.24
CA GLU A 63 -8.31 7.75 4.49
C GLU A 63 -8.35 7.16 3.07
N PRO A 64 -7.76 7.84 2.06
CA PRO A 64 -7.60 7.24 0.74
C PRO A 64 -6.70 5.99 0.80
N PRO A 65 -6.95 4.98 -0.05
CA PRO A 65 -6.27 3.70 0.04
C PRO A 65 -4.78 3.85 -0.31
N LEU A 66 -3.90 3.73 0.68
CA LEU A 66 -2.44 3.79 0.48
C LEU A 66 -1.94 2.68 -0.46
N THR A 67 -2.68 1.58 -0.56
CA THR A 67 -2.41 0.47 -1.48
C THR A 67 -2.43 0.90 -2.94
N ALA A 68 -3.05 2.03 -3.28
CA ALA A 68 -2.97 2.62 -4.61
C ALA A 68 -1.54 3.04 -4.97
N LEU A 69 -0.64 3.27 -4.01
CA LEU A 69 0.76 3.58 -4.33
C LEU A 69 1.60 2.36 -4.71
N VAL A 70 1.03 1.15 -4.59
CA VAL A 70 1.74 -0.10 -4.83
C VAL A 70 1.45 -0.61 -6.24
N VAL A 71 2.50 -0.73 -7.07
CA VAL A 71 2.39 -1.21 -8.45
C VAL A 71 3.16 -2.51 -8.70
N ASN A 72 2.69 -3.29 -9.66
CA ASN A 72 3.43 -4.43 -10.16
C ASN A 72 4.53 -3.97 -11.11
N THR A 73 5.76 -4.40 -10.82
CA THR A 73 6.97 -4.14 -11.62
C THR A 73 6.84 -4.48 -13.11
N GLN A 74 6.06 -5.51 -13.44
CA GLN A 74 5.97 -6.04 -14.81
C GLN A 74 4.88 -5.34 -15.63
N THR A 75 3.77 -4.96 -15.00
CA THR A 75 2.63 -4.37 -15.71
C THR A 75 2.54 -2.86 -15.52
N GLY A 76 3.27 -2.28 -14.56
CA GLY A 76 3.15 -0.88 -14.16
C GLY A 76 1.78 -0.53 -13.56
N LYS A 77 0.90 -1.54 -13.40
CA LYS A 77 -0.44 -1.40 -12.87
C LYS A 77 -0.43 -1.75 -11.39
N PRO A 78 -1.29 -1.13 -10.58
CA PRO A 78 -1.55 -1.64 -9.25
C PRO A 78 -2.02 -3.10 -9.33
N GLY A 79 -1.75 -3.89 -8.30
CA GLY A 79 -2.38 -5.22 -8.24
C GLY A 79 -3.89 -5.08 -8.05
N SER A 80 -4.60 -6.20 -8.15
CA SER A 80 -6.07 -6.32 -8.08
C SER A 80 -6.72 -5.92 -6.75
N GLY A 81 -6.06 -5.10 -5.93
CA GLY A 81 -6.66 -4.48 -4.77
C GLY A 81 -7.79 -3.54 -5.17
N ARG A 82 -8.76 -3.35 -4.27
CA ARG A 82 -9.91 -2.45 -4.46
C ARG A 82 -9.43 -1.08 -4.98
N HIS A 83 -9.71 -0.81 -6.25
CA HIS A 83 -9.76 0.54 -6.80
C HIS A 83 -11.12 1.13 -6.43
N GLY A 84 -11.17 2.41 -6.07
CA GLY A 84 -12.43 3.09 -5.78
C GLY A 84 -13.45 2.91 -6.91
N ASP A 85 -14.74 3.01 -6.59
CA ASP A 85 -15.93 2.77 -7.42
C ASP A 85 -15.79 3.10 -8.93
N GLY A 86 -15.09 2.24 -9.68
CA GLY A 86 -14.88 2.39 -11.13
C GLY A 86 -13.91 3.48 -11.58
N GLU A 87 -13.20 4.17 -10.67
CA GLU A 87 -12.25 5.22 -11.05
C GLU A 87 -10.91 4.66 -11.55
N PRO A 88 -10.24 5.35 -12.50
CA PRO A 88 -8.90 4.96 -12.93
C PRO A 88 -7.93 5.08 -11.77
N TRP A 89 -7.08 4.07 -11.57
CA TRP A 89 -6.08 3.99 -10.50
C TRP A 89 -5.28 5.29 -10.25
N HIS A 90 -4.94 6.03 -11.31
CA HIS A 90 -4.23 7.30 -11.20
C HIS A 90 -5.00 8.35 -10.37
N ALA A 91 -6.33 8.32 -10.37
CA ALA A 91 -7.16 9.21 -9.55
C ALA A 91 -7.00 8.89 -8.06
N ASP A 92 -6.96 7.60 -7.70
CA ASP A 92 -6.68 7.17 -6.32
C ASP A 92 -5.27 7.58 -5.86
N VAL A 93 -4.26 7.44 -6.73
CA VAL A 93 -2.88 7.91 -6.45
C VAL A 93 -2.87 9.42 -6.19
N GLN A 94 -3.52 10.21 -7.04
CA GLN A 94 -3.61 11.65 -6.86
C GLN A 94 -4.38 12.03 -5.59
N ARG A 95 -5.41 11.28 -5.21
CA ARG A 95 -6.14 11.48 -3.94
C ARG A 95 -5.22 11.23 -2.75
N VAL A 96 -4.43 10.16 -2.77
CA VAL A 96 -3.45 9.85 -1.71
C VAL A 96 -2.42 10.98 -1.59
N PHE A 97 -1.84 11.43 -2.70
CA PHE A 97 -0.86 12.52 -2.68
C PHE A 97 -1.44 13.83 -2.16
N ARG A 98 -2.65 14.21 -2.61
CA ARG A 98 -3.33 15.41 -2.13
C ARG A 98 -3.65 15.33 -0.64
N TYR A 99 -4.20 14.20 -0.19
CA TYR A 99 -4.56 13.98 1.20
C TYR A 99 -3.35 14.07 2.14
N ARG A 100 -2.21 13.49 1.74
CA ARG A 100 -0.98 13.51 2.56
C ARG A 100 -0.26 14.85 2.50
N ALA A 101 -0.24 15.53 1.34
CA ALA A 101 0.32 16.87 1.23
C ALA A 101 -0.44 17.92 2.06
N ALA A 102 -1.74 17.71 2.32
CA ALA A 102 -2.53 18.59 3.18
C ALA A 102 -2.31 18.36 4.68
N ARG A 103 -1.57 17.31 5.07
CA ARG A 103 -1.43 16.84 6.46
C ARG A 103 0.01 16.62 6.92
N GLY A 104 0.99 16.88 6.05
CA GLY A 104 2.44 16.78 6.33
C GLY A 104 3.07 18.15 6.25
#